data_AF-A0A1L8R2C7-F1
#
_entry.id   AF-A0A1L8R2C7-F1
#
_cell.length_a   1.000
_cell.length_b   1.000
_cell.length_c   1.000
_cell.angle_alpha   90.00
_cell.angle_beta   90.00
_cell.angle_gamma   90.00
#
_symmetry.space_group_name_H-M   'P 1'
#
loop_
_entity.id
_entity.type
_entity.pdbx_description
1 polymer ?
#
loop_
_entity_poly.entity_id
_entity_poly.type
_entity_poly.pdbx_seq_one_letter_code
_entity_poly.pdbx_strand_id
1 'polypeptide(L)'
;MLEAAHSAKNRGIDVVVGYIEPHTRPKTMALLQGLEQLPNFQLEYNGIKLREFDIDAALQRKPGIFLVDELAHTNVIGCRHEKRYQDIEELLNAGIDVYTTINVQHIESLNDTVASITGVLVHERIPDFVFDRADQVELVDIEPQDLINRFQEGDVYKEKQERQALQNFFPLRT
;
A
#
# COMPACT_ATOMS: atom_id res chain seq x y z
N MET A 1 -4.30 -4.43 -8.20
CA MET A 1 -3.75 -3.11 -8.60
C MET A 1 -2.93 -3.12 -9.89
N LEU A 2 -1.72 -3.71 -9.95
CA LEU A 2 -0.85 -3.58 -11.14
C LEU A 2 -1.45 -4.15 -12.45
N GLU A 3 -2.21 -5.24 -12.38
CA GLU A 3 -2.92 -5.78 -13.55
C GLU A 3 -4.04 -4.83 -14.04
N ALA A 4 -4.74 -4.18 -13.12
CA ALA A 4 -5.73 -3.15 -13.45
C ALA A 4 -5.05 -1.92 -14.08
N ALA A 5 -3.86 -1.55 -13.63
CA ALA A 5 -3.04 -0.49 -14.21
C ALA A 5 -2.64 -0.81 -15.67
N HIS A 6 -2.21 -2.03 -15.96
CA HIS A 6 -1.94 -2.48 -17.34
C HIS A 6 -3.19 -2.45 -18.20
N SER A 7 -4.32 -2.90 -17.66
CA SER A 7 -5.60 -2.86 -18.36
C SER A 7 -6.04 -1.43 -18.69
N ALA A 8 -5.85 -0.48 -17.77
CA ALA A 8 -6.10 0.95 -18.01
C ALA A 8 -5.17 1.52 -19.09
N LYS A 9 -3.87 1.23 -19.00
CA LYS A 9 -2.88 1.64 -20.00
C LYS A 9 -3.18 1.10 -21.39
N ASN A 10 -3.59 -0.16 -21.50
CA ASN A 10 -3.98 -0.78 -22.77
C ASN A 10 -5.23 -0.16 -23.40
N ARG A 11 -6.07 0.51 -22.60
CA ARG A 11 -7.19 1.34 -23.08
C ARG A 11 -6.79 2.77 -23.44
N GLY A 12 -5.50 3.10 -23.38
CA GLY A 12 -4.97 4.42 -23.71
C GLY A 12 -5.00 5.42 -22.55
N ILE A 13 -5.24 4.98 -21.32
CA ILE A 13 -5.19 5.85 -20.14
C ILE A 13 -3.72 6.11 -19.77
N ASP A 14 -3.39 7.35 -19.43
CA ASP A 14 -2.07 7.73 -18.92
C ASP A 14 -1.91 7.25 -17.48
N VAL A 15 -0.98 6.30 -17.26
CA VAL A 15 -0.78 5.63 -15.98
C VAL A 15 0.67 5.78 -15.52
N VAL A 16 0.84 6.30 -14.31
CA VAL A 16 2.15 6.55 -13.70
C VAL A 16 2.22 5.92 -12.31
N VAL A 17 3.35 5.33 -11.98
CA VAL A 17 3.62 4.73 -10.68
C VAL A 17 4.38 5.72 -9.80
N GLY A 18 3.88 5.98 -8.59
CA GLY A 18 4.55 6.77 -7.57
C GLY A 18 5.26 5.92 -6.53
N TYR A 19 4.51 5.02 -5.89
CA TYR A 19 5.04 4.14 -4.85
C TYR A 19 4.46 2.74 -4.98
N ILE A 20 5.34 1.74 -5.03
CA ILE A 20 4.98 0.33 -4.93
C ILE A 20 5.95 -0.28 -3.92
N GLU A 21 5.40 -0.93 -2.90
CA GLU A 21 6.23 -1.53 -1.85
C GLU A 21 7.11 -2.62 -2.47
N PRO A 22 8.45 -2.51 -2.39
CA PRO A 22 9.36 -3.48 -2.98
C PRO A 22 9.46 -4.73 -2.09
N HIS A 23 8.33 -5.42 -1.88
CA HIS A 23 8.36 -6.77 -1.33
C HIS A 23 9.18 -7.68 -2.25
N THR A 24 9.81 -8.71 -1.67
CA THR A 24 10.61 -9.75 -2.35
C THR A 24 9.77 -10.64 -3.27
N ARG A 25 9.02 -10.03 -4.20
CA ARG A 25 8.11 -10.70 -5.13
C ARG A 25 8.55 -10.41 -6.56
N PRO A 26 9.44 -11.24 -7.15
CA PRO A 26 9.93 -11.05 -8.52
C PRO A 26 8.79 -10.91 -9.55
N LYS A 27 7.68 -11.64 -9.35
CA LYS A 27 6.50 -11.57 -10.22
C LYS A 27 5.81 -10.20 -10.17
N THR A 28 5.69 -9.60 -8.98
CA THR A 28 5.11 -8.25 -8.81
C THR A 28 6.02 -7.20 -9.44
N MET A 29 7.34 -7.31 -9.25
CA MET A 29 8.31 -6.40 -9.85
C MET A 29 8.32 -6.49 -11.38
N ALA A 30 8.06 -7.67 -11.96
CA ALA A 30 7.91 -7.83 -13.40
C ALA A 30 6.70 -7.05 -13.95
N LEU A 31 5.60 -6.93 -13.19
CA LEU A 31 4.43 -6.14 -13.59
C LEU A 31 4.68 -4.62 -13.57
N LEU A 32 5.78 -4.13 -12.99
CA LEU A 32 6.17 -2.72 -13.14
C LEU A 32 6.76 -2.41 -14.51
N GLN A 33 7.24 -3.44 -15.23
CA GLN A 33 7.76 -3.25 -16.58
C GLN A 33 6.65 -2.76 -17.50
N GLY A 34 6.98 -1.73 -18.28
CA GLY A 34 6.01 -1.11 -19.18
C GLY A 34 5.09 -0.08 -18.52
N LEU A 35 5.23 0.22 -17.22
CA LEU A 35 4.60 1.38 -16.58
C LEU A 35 5.63 2.51 -16.38
N GLU A 36 5.22 3.76 -16.59
CA GLU A 36 6.05 4.93 -16.26
C GLU A 36 6.18 5.02 -14.73
N GLN A 37 7.38 5.29 -14.21
CA GLN A 37 7.63 5.39 -12.77
C GLN A 37 8.26 6.74 -12.46
N LEU A 38 7.71 7.47 -11.49
CA LEU A 38 8.37 8.64 -10.94
C LEU A 38 9.46 8.21 -9.96
N PRO A 39 10.57 8.97 -9.88
CA PRO A 39 11.62 8.68 -8.91
C PRO A 39 11.13 8.92 -7.49
N ASN A 40 11.30 7.92 -6.64
CA ASN A 40 11.10 8.04 -5.20
C ASN A 40 12.28 8.76 -4.56
N PHE A 41 12.03 9.54 -3.52
CA PHE A 41 13.10 10.06 -2.68
C PHE A 41 13.34 9.15 -1.47
N GLN A 42 14.58 9.13 -1.00
CA GLN A 42 14.98 8.38 0.19
C GLN A 42 15.25 9.34 1.33
N LEU A 43 14.63 9.07 2.47
CA LEU A 43 14.85 9.78 3.71
C LEU A 43 15.41 8.81 4.75
N GLU A 44 16.30 9.30 5.59
CA GLU A 44 16.82 8.54 6.71
C GLU A 44 16.11 8.97 7.99
N TYR A 45 15.43 8.02 8.65
CA TYR A 45 14.76 8.24 9.91
C TYR A 45 15.16 7.15 10.90
N ASN A 46 15.73 7.56 12.05
CA ASN A 46 16.23 6.63 13.08
C ASN A 46 17.17 5.54 12.54
N GLY A 47 18.03 5.87 11.56
CA GLY A 47 18.96 4.93 10.94
C GLY A 47 18.34 3.95 9.94
N ILE A 48 17.05 4.12 9.61
CA ILE A 48 16.34 3.34 8.60
C ILE A 48 16.12 4.23 7.37
N LYS A 49 16.47 3.71 6.18
CA LYS A 49 16.18 4.36 4.90
C LYS A 49 14.74 4.04 4.50
N LEU A 50 13.90 5.06 4.49
CA LEU A 50 12.52 5.01 4.05
C LEU A 50 12.41 5.65 2.65
N ARG A 51 11.44 5.18 1.87
CA ARG A 51 11.16 5.68 0.53
C ARG A 51 9.78 6.33 0.53
N GLU A 52 9.70 7.47 -0.13
CA GLU A 52 8.43 8.18 -0.35
C GLU A 52 8.34 8.59 -1.81
N PHE A 53 7.13 8.73 -2.32
CA PHE A 53 6.92 9.28 -3.65
C PHE A 53 6.87 10.80 -3.63
N ASP A 54 7.27 11.40 -4.74
CA ASP A 54 7.24 12.85 -4.95
C ASP A 54 5.83 13.29 -5.39
N ILE A 55 5.04 13.76 -4.42
CA ILE A 55 3.70 14.32 -4.67
C ILE A 55 3.77 15.55 -5.58
N ASP A 56 4.77 16.42 -5.42
CA ASP A 56 4.87 17.63 -6.23
C ASP A 56 5.18 17.27 -7.69
N ALA A 57 6.05 16.28 -7.92
CA ALA A 57 6.29 15.73 -9.25
C ALA A 57 5.05 15.05 -9.83
N ALA A 58 4.26 14.34 -9.01
CA ALA A 58 3.01 13.71 -9.45
C ALA A 58 1.97 14.76 -9.88
N LEU A 59 1.79 15.82 -9.07
CA LEU A 59 0.89 16.94 -9.37
C LEU A 59 1.32 17.69 -10.63
N GLN A 60 2.63 17.88 -10.82
CA GLN A 60 3.18 18.51 -12.02
C GLN A 60 3.00 17.63 -13.27
N ARG A 61 3.20 16.32 -13.14
CA ARG A 61 3.06 15.34 -14.24
C ARG A 61 1.61 15.13 -14.64
N LYS A 62 0.68 15.26 -13.69
CA LYS A 62 -0.77 15.18 -13.84
C LYS A 62 -1.23 13.98 -14.70
N PRO A 63 -0.92 12.74 -14.29
CA PRO A 63 -1.37 11.56 -15.01
C PRO A 63 -2.89 11.36 -14.92
N GLY A 64 -3.44 10.51 -15.77
CA GLY A 64 -4.83 10.07 -15.65
C GLY A 64 -5.03 9.21 -14.40
N ILE A 65 -4.14 8.23 -14.20
CA ILE A 65 -4.11 7.36 -13.01
C ILE A 65 -2.72 7.37 -12.38
N PHE A 66 -2.67 7.52 -11.06
CA PHE A 66 -1.46 7.41 -10.26
C PHE A 66 -1.53 6.20 -9.31
N LEU A 67 -0.47 5.38 -9.27
CA LEU A 67 -0.42 4.20 -8.40
C LEU A 67 0.40 4.50 -7.14
N VAL A 68 -0.19 4.27 -5.96
CA VAL A 68 0.49 4.45 -4.67
C VAL A 68 0.04 3.38 -3.68
N ASP A 69 0.93 2.46 -3.31
CA ASP A 69 0.65 1.43 -2.30
C ASP A 69 0.53 2.01 -0.86
N GLU A 70 -0.05 1.20 0.04
CA GLU A 70 -0.11 1.44 1.49
C GLU A 70 -0.85 2.72 1.90
N LEU A 71 -2.14 2.81 1.60
CA LEU A 71 -3.02 3.95 1.94
C LEU A 71 -2.91 4.42 3.40
N ALA A 72 -2.68 3.49 4.34
CA ALA A 72 -2.60 3.78 5.77
C ALA A 72 -1.23 4.29 6.24
N HIS A 73 -0.23 4.33 5.36
CA HIS A 73 1.14 4.71 5.67
C HIS A 73 1.24 6.09 6.35
N THR A 74 2.13 6.18 7.32
CA THR A 74 2.53 7.44 7.95
C THR A 74 3.77 7.96 7.25
N ASN A 75 3.63 9.11 6.60
CA ASN A 75 4.72 9.70 5.85
C ASN A 75 5.89 10.04 6.77
N VAL A 76 7.10 10.00 6.21
CA VAL A 76 8.30 10.41 6.94
C VAL A 76 8.20 11.86 7.40
N ILE A 77 8.70 12.13 8.62
CA ILE A 77 8.76 13.50 9.17
C ILE A 77 9.48 14.43 8.18
N GLY A 78 8.84 15.56 7.86
CA GLY A 78 9.32 16.54 6.89
C GLY A 78 8.64 16.43 5.53
N CYS A 79 7.85 15.39 5.26
CA CYS A 79 6.91 15.35 4.15
C CYS A 79 5.81 16.41 4.30
N ARG A 80 5.19 16.75 3.17
CA ARG A 80 4.14 17.77 3.07
C ARG A 80 2.92 17.44 3.94
N HIS A 81 2.54 16.17 3.98
CA HIS A 81 1.46 15.67 4.82
C HIS A 81 1.96 14.59 5.76
N GLU A 82 1.26 14.40 6.88
CA GLU A 82 1.57 13.38 7.88
C GLU A 82 1.17 11.97 7.41
N LYS A 83 0.09 11.87 6.63
CA LYS A 83 -0.50 10.60 6.21
C LYS A 83 -0.59 10.50 4.69
N ARG A 84 -0.29 9.32 4.15
CA ARG A 84 -0.37 9.06 2.70
C ARG A 84 -1.77 9.27 2.13
N TYR A 85 -2.83 8.99 2.88
CA TYR A 85 -4.18 9.29 2.43
C TYR A 85 -4.41 10.79 2.17
N GLN A 86 -3.70 11.69 2.87
CA GLN A 86 -3.80 13.13 2.64
C GLN A 86 -3.09 13.53 1.33
N ASP A 87 -1.96 12.88 1.00
CA ASP A 87 -1.35 13.03 -0.32
C ASP A 87 -2.32 12.59 -1.43
N ILE A 88 -2.98 11.46 -1.23
CA ILE A 88 -3.97 10.93 -2.16
C ILE A 88 -5.16 11.88 -2.30
N GLU A 89 -5.66 12.46 -1.20
CA GLU A 89 -6.71 13.48 -1.25
C GLU A 89 -6.28 14.70 -2.07
N GLU A 90 -5.03 15.16 -1.95
CA GLU A 90 -4.51 16.25 -2.79
C GLU A 90 -4.45 15.87 -4.28
N LEU A 91 -3.99 14.66 -4.60
CA LEU A 91 -3.99 14.15 -5.99
C LEU A 91 -5.40 14.08 -6.58
N LEU A 92 -6.37 13.54 -5.82
CA LEU A 92 -7.77 13.48 -6.22
C LEU A 92 -8.36 14.87 -6.43
N ASN A 93 -8.05 15.84 -5.56
CA ASN A 93 -8.47 17.23 -5.70
C ASN A 93 -7.87 17.92 -6.95
N ALA A 94 -6.73 17.45 -7.44
CA ALA A 94 -6.12 17.90 -8.70
C ALA A 94 -6.73 17.22 -9.95
N GLY A 95 -7.67 16.28 -9.76
CA GLY A 95 -8.32 15.50 -10.81
C GLY A 95 -7.48 14.35 -11.33
N ILE A 96 -6.60 13.79 -10.49
CA ILE A 96 -5.80 12.60 -10.79
C ILE A 96 -6.46 11.41 -10.10
N ASP A 97 -6.85 10.39 -10.87
CA ASP A 97 -7.39 9.15 -10.28
C ASP A 97 -6.27 8.39 -9.57
N VAL A 98 -6.56 7.74 -8.45
CA VAL A 98 -5.56 7.03 -7.66
C VAL A 98 -5.96 5.58 -7.45
N TYR A 99 -5.04 4.66 -7.74
CA TYR A 99 -5.14 3.28 -7.28
C TYR A 99 -4.21 3.08 -6.09
N THR A 100 -4.73 2.46 -5.04
CA THR A 100 -4.00 2.20 -3.80
C THR A 100 -4.34 0.84 -3.22
N THR A 101 -3.63 0.45 -2.16
CA THR A 101 -3.82 -0.81 -1.44
C THR A 101 -3.92 -0.55 0.06
N ILE A 102 -4.74 -1.34 0.73
CA ILE A 102 -4.91 -1.29 2.18
C ILE A 102 -5.27 -2.67 2.73
N ASN A 103 -4.71 -3.02 3.88
CA ASN A 103 -5.21 -4.14 4.67
C ASN A 103 -6.30 -3.66 5.63
N VAL A 104 -7.36 -4.45 5.78
CA VAL A 104 -8.55 -4.11 6.58
C VAL A 104 -8.25 -3.70 8.04
N GLN A 105 -7.15 -4.21 8.61
CA GLN A 105 -6.69 -3.89 9.97
C GLN A 105 -6.35 -2.41 10.22
N HIS A 106 -6.14 -1.64 9.16
CA HIS A 106 -5.79 -0.22 9.24
C HIS A 106 -7.03 0.69 9.25
N ILE A 107 -8.24 0.15 9.10
CA ILE A 107 -9.48 0.94 9.18
C ILE A 107 -9.81 1.16 10.66
N GLU A 108 -10.04 2.42 11.05
CA GLU A 108 -10.23 2.81 12.45
C GLU A 108 -11.33 2.02 13.16
N SER A 109 -12.52 1.89 12.56
CA SER A 109 -13.63 1.12 13.16
C SER A 109 -13.34 -0.37 13.38
N LEU A 110 -12.38 -0.95 12.65
CA LEU A 110 -12.06 -2.37 12.71
C LEU A 110 -10.88 -2.67 13.64
N ASN A 111 -10.17 -1.64 14.08
CA ASN A 111 -8.95 -1.76 14.87
C ASN A 111 -9.16 -2.53 16.18
N ASP A 112 -10.19 -2.19 16.95
CA ASP A 112 -10.49 -2.84 18.24
C ASP A 112 -10.85 -4.32 18.05
N THR A 113 -11.58 -4.63 16.99
CA THR A 113 -11.93 -6.02 16.65
C THR A 113 -10.69 -6.82 16.30
N VAL A 114 -9.82 -6.28 15.43
CA VAL A 114 -8.56 -6.94 15.04
C VAL A 114 -7.64 -7.11 16.24
N ALA A 115 -7.49 -6.08 17.09
CA ALA A 115 -6.67 -6.16 18.29
C ALA A 115 -7.20 -7.21 19.29
N SER A 116 -8.53 -7.33 19.44
CA SER A 116 -9.13 -8.35 20.32
C SER A 116 -8.88 -9.79 19.87
N ILE A 117 -8.75 -10.01 18.54
CA ILE A 117 -8.54 -11.32 17.94
C ILE A 117 -7.05 -11.70 17.91
N THR A 118 -6.20 -10.75 17.52
CA THR A 118 -4.77 -10.98 17.23
C THR A 118 -3.86 -10.61 18.40
N GLY A 119 -4.35 -9.80 19.35
CA GLY A 119 -3.53 -9.20 20.40
C GLY A 119 -2.58 -8.12 19.90
N VAL A 120 -2.63 -7.74 18.62
CA VAL A 120 -1.74 -6.73 18.03
C VAL A 120 -2.45 -5.40 17.87
N LEU A 121 -1.83 -4.36 18.39
CA LEU A 121 -2.26 -2.98 18.17
C LEU A 121 -1.68 -2.47 16.84
N VAL A 122 -2.56 -2.05 15.94
CA VAL A 122 -2.18 -1.43 14.66
C VAL A 122 -2.18 0.09 14.83
N HIS A 123 -1.00 0.69 14.72
CA HIS A 123 -0.81 2.14 14.94
C HIS A 123 -1.11 2.97 13.69
N GLU A 124 -0.70 2.49 12.52
CA GLU A 124 -0.97 3.16 11.26
C GLU A 124 -2.40 2.90 10.82
N ARG A 125 -3.19 3.95 10.73
CA ARG A 125 -4.64 3.85 10.50
C ARG A 125 -5.12 4.92 9.54
N ILE A 126 -6.30 4.67 8.97
CA ILE A 126 -7.09 5.66 8.25
C ILE A 126 -8.46 5.84 8.93
N PRO A 127 -9.01 7.05 8.92
CA PRO A 127 -10.41 7.26 9.23
C PRO A 127 -11.30 6.51 8.25
N ASP A 128 -12.42 5.97 8.74
CA ASP A 128 -13.40 5.24 7.92
C ASP A 128 -13.86 6.01 6.68
N PHE A 129 -14.03 7.34 6.79
CA PHE A 129 -14.48 8.15 5.66
C PHE A 129 -13.53 8.11 4.46
N VAL A 130 -12.23 7.87 4.67
CA VAL A 130 -11.25 7.75 3.59
C VAL A 130 -11.54 6.49 2.77
N PHE A 131 -11.91 5.40 3.44
CA PHE A 131 -12.32 4.16 2.78
C PHE A 131 -13.70 4.30 2.12
N ASP A 132 -14.67 4.90 2.83
CA ASP A 132 -16.06 5.04 2.36
C ASP A 132 -16.19 5.92 1.11
N ARG A 133 -15.23 6.80 0.86
CA ARG A 133 -15.19 7.69 -0.32
C ARG A 133 -14.57 7.04 -1.55
N ALA A 134 -14.07 5.81 -1.47
CA ALA A 134 -13.53 5.11 -2.62
C ALA A 134 -14.63 4.84 -3.67
N ASP A 135 -14.42 5.27 -4.91
CA ASP A 135 -15.37 5.01 -6.00
C ASP A 135 -15.47 3.51 -6.35
N GLN A 136 -14.39 2.77 -6.13
CA GLN A 136 -14.33 1.33 -6.36
C GLN A 136 -13.45 0.65 -5.31
N VAL A 137 -13.94 -0.48 -4.79
CA VAL A 137 -13.18 -1.37 -3.90
C VAL A 137 -13.12 -2.76 -4.53
N GLU A 138 -11.90 -3.29 -4.66
CA GLU A 138 -11.66 -4.67 -5.09
C GLU A 138 -11.12 -5.46 -3.90
N LEU A 139 -11.89 -6.47 -3.44
CA LEU A 139 -11.47 -7.35 -2.36
C LEU A 139 -10.51 -8.41 -2.90
N VAL A 140 -9.28 -8.41 -2.41
CA VAL A 140 -8.30 -9.47 -2.67
C VAL A 140 -8.34 -10.45 -1.50
N ASP A 141 -8.93 -11.62 -1.72
CA ASP A 141 -9.07 -12.66 -0.72
C ASP A 141 -8.04 -13.79 -0.90
N ILE A 142 -7.67 -14.43 0.20
CA ILE A 142 -6.79 -15.59 0.24
C ILE A 142 -7.14 -16.45 1.45
N GLU A 143 -7.24 -17.76 1.25
CA GLU A 143 -7.44 -18.70 2.34
C GLU A 143 -6.30 -18.59 3.37
N PRO A 144 -6.60 -18.58 4.69
CA PRO A 144 -5.57 -18.40 5.72
C PRO A 144 -4.42 -19.41 5.60
N GLN A 145 -4.72 -20.66 5.25
CA GLN A 145 -3.71 -21.70 5.08
C GLN A 145 -2.79 -21.43 3.89
N ASP A 146 -3.32 -20.91 2.78
CA ASP A 146 -2.53 -20.56 1.60
C ASP A 146 -1.62 -19.37 1.89
N LEU A 147 -2.10 -18.40 2.67
CA LEU A 147 -1.29 -17.28 3.10
C LEU A 147 -0.13 -17.75 4.01
N ILE A 148 -0.39 -18.63 4.97
CA ILE A 148 0.64 -19.26 5.81
C ILE A 148 1.68 -20.01 4.98
N ASN A 149 1.24 -20.77 3.96
CA ASN A 149 2.14 -21.48 3.07
C ASN A 149 3.08 -20.50 2.34
N ARG A 150 2.53 -19.38 1.81
CA ARG A 150 3.35 -18.34 1.18
C ARG A 150 4.36 -17.71 2.13
N PHE A 151 3.99 -17.50 3.39
CA PHE A 151 4.93 -17.02 4.40
C PHE A 151 6.08 -18.01 4.64
N GLN A 152 5.79 -19.32 4.67
CA GLN A 152 6.81 -20.35 4.86
C GLN A 152 7.74 -20.50 3.65
N GLU A 153 7.23 -20.21 2.46
CA GLU A 153 7.99 -20.23 1.21
C GLU A 153 8.86 -18.97 1.01
N GLY A 154 8.75 -17.96 1.89
CA GLY A 154 9.50 -16.70 1.82
C GLY A 154 8.94 -15.67 0.82
N ASP A 155 7.70 -15.87 0.38
CA ASP A 155 7.05 -15.06 -0.67
C ASP A 155 6.38 -13.78 -0.12
N VAL A 156 6.42 -13.54 1.21
CA VAL A 156 5.61 -12.50 1.86
C VAL A 156 6.44 -11.43 2.58
N TYR A 157 7.50 -11.74 3.35
CA TYR A 157 8.29 -10.73 4.08
C TYR A 157 9.79 -11.05 4.15
N LYS A 158 10.58 -10.20 4.82
CA LYS A 158 11.96 -10.50 5.23
C LYS A 158 11.92 -11.25 6.58
N GLU A 159 12.74 -12.30 6.72
CA GLU A 159 12.77 -13.32 7.79
C GLU A 159 12.47 -12.86 9.23
N LYS A 160 12.81 -11.62 9.60
CA LYS A 160 12.64 -11.10 10.97
C LYS A 160 11.22 -10.62 11.27
N GLN A 161 10.50 -10.08 10.29
CA GLN A 161 9.09 -9.67 10.42
C GLN A 161 8.13 -10.86 10.28
N GLU A 162 8.53 -11.89 9.52
CA GLU A 162 7.74 -13.12 9.31
C GLU A 162 7.39 -13.83 10.61
N ARG A 163 8.36 -14.05 11.50
CA ARG A 163 8.12 -14.82 12.74
C ARG A 163 7.13 -14.15 13.69
N GLN A 164 7.18 -12.83 13.80
CA GLN A 164 6.31 -12.06 14.69
C GLN A 164 4.91 -11.87 14.07
N ALA A 165 4.83 -11.68 12.74
CA ALA A 165 3.57 -11.67 12.03
C ALA A 165 2.86 -13.03 12.08
N LEU A 166 3.58 -14.13 11.87
CA LEU A 166 3.04 -15.49 11.92
C LEU A 166 2.55 -15.88 13.32
N GLN A 167 3.28 -15.54 14.38
CA GLN A 167 2.87 -15.86 15.75
C GLN A 167 1.62 -15.10 16.21
N ASN A 168 1.48 -13.85 15.79
CA ASN A 168 0.44 -12.97 16.35
C ASN A 168 -0.80 -12.83 15.44
N PHE A 169 -0.62 -12.79 14.11
CA PHE A 169 -1.72 -12.62 13.17
C PHE A 169 -2.25 -13.94 12.60
N PHE A 170 -1.46 -15.02 12.61
CA PHE A 170 -1.82 -16.31 12.00
C PHE A 170 -1.65 -17.51 12.95
N PRO A 171 -2.27 -17.51 14.15
CA PRO A 171 -2.18 -18.67 15.04
C PRO A 171 -2.88 -19.88 14.41
N LEU A 172 -2.13 -20.95 14.16
CA LEU A 172 -2.68 -22.27 13.85
C LEU A 172 -3.53 -22.71 15.05
N ARG A 173 -4.85 -22.62 14.95
CA ARG A 173 -5.73 -23.32 15.88
C ARG A 173 -5.72 -24.79 15.47
N THR A 174 -4.94 -25.58 16.21
CA THR A 174 -5.08 -27.06 16.28
C THR A 174 -6.45 -27.45 16.82
#